data_AF-A0A350Q9K5-F1
#
_entry.id   AF-A0A350Q9K5-F1
#
_cell.length_a   1.000
_cell.length_b   1.000
_cell.length_c   1.000
_cell.angle_alpha   90.00
_cell.angle_beta   90.00
_cell.angle_gamma   90.00
#
_symmetry.space_group_name_H-M   'P 1'
#
loop_
_entity.id
_entity.type
_entity.pdbx_description
1 polymer ?
#
loop_
_entity_poly.entity_id
_entity_poly.type
_entity_poly.pdbx_seq_one_letter_code
_entity_poly.pdbx_strand_id
1 'polypeptide(L)'
;MKKFGPPIIQLGLTVVVTWFIFDRVGVDLALLRTLDPGEWRPRPVLFMSSCALLVMGYLWSATLWGRLVRDLGGPRLPAWTTVRVFMVANLGRYVPGKIWQIAGLAYLAKQQGVQASVATGAAILGQGIALLAAVLVGIGAFFGANELWRQIGWGGLATSIGAALTIITLVVVPRLFRRVVASWFRLTRTDPPVDGLGSGNAGLRWLVLYVL
;
A
#
# COMPACT_ATOMS: atom_id res chain seq x y z
N MET A 1 24.35 -21.06 11.05
CA MET A 1 23.83 -20.26 12.17
C MET A 1 22.50 -19.64 11.76
N LYS A 2 21.38 -20.12 12.33
CA LYS A 2 20.01 -19.70 11.95
C LYS A 2 19.75 -18.26 12.41
N LYS A 3 19.48 -17.35 11.48
CA LYS A 3 19.12 -15.94 11.75
C LYS A 3 17.73 -15.86 12.42
N PHE A 4 17.67 -16.01 13.74
CA PHE A 4 16.45 -15.80 14.55
C PHE A 4 16.22 -14.32 14.95
N GLY A 5 17.03 -13.37 14.44
CA GLY A 5 16.94 -11.95 14.77
C GLY A 5 15.68 -11.18 14.32
N PRO A 6 15.13 -11.35 13.10
CA PRO A 6 13.98 -10.56 12.66
C PRO A 6 12.69 -10.73 13.49
N PRO A 7 12.28 -11.95 13.94
CA PRO A 7 11.05 -12.09 14.71
C PRO A 7 11.15 -11.52 16.14
N ILE A 8 12.34 -11.51 16.76
CA ILE A 8 12.52 -11.00 18.13
C ILE A 8 12.38 -9.47 18.15
N ILE A 9 12.97 -8.77 17.18
CA ILE A 9 12.83 -7.31 17.04
C ILE A 9 11.38 -6.94 16.74
N GLN A 10 10.72 -7.68 15.84
CA GLN A 10 9.30 -7.46 15.53
C GLN A 10 8.41 -7.66 16.76
N LEU A 11 8.65 -8.71 17.55
CA LEU A 11 7.94 -8.95 18.81
C LEU A 11 8.19 -7.83 19.81
N GLY A 12 9.44 -7.43 20.04
CA GLY A 12 9.79 -6.34 20.94
C GLY A 12 9.13 -5.02 20.53
N LEU A 13 9.18 -4.67 19.24
CA LEU A 13 8.51 -3.48 18.71
C LEU A 13 6.99 -3.56 18.89
N THR A 14 6.39 -4.73 18.64
CA THR A 14 4.95 -4.95 18.84
C THR A 14 4.58 -4.72 20.30
N VAL A 15 5.34 -5.29 21.25
CA VAL A 15 5.13 -5.09 22.68
C VAL A 15 5.24 -3.61 23.07
N VAL A 16 6.26 -2.91 22.59
CA VAL A 16 6.46 -1.47 22.87
C VAL A 16 5.32 -0.63 22.31
N VAL A 17 4.92 -0.87 21.06
CA VAL A 17 3.81 -0.13 20.43
C VAL A 17 2.49 -0.43 21.13
N THR A 18 2.21 -1.70 21.44
CA THR A 18 1.03 -2.09 22.21
C THR A 18 1.04 -1.40 23.57
N TRP A 19 2.13 -1.49 24.33
CA TRP A 19 2.26 -0.81 25.61
C TRP A 19 2.03 0.70 25.50
N PHE A 20 2.66 1.36 24.52
CA PHE A 20 2.47 2.80 24.28
C PHE A 20 1.02 3.15 23.96
N ILE A 21 0.32 2.34 23.16
CA ILE A 21 -1.09 2.55 22.86
C ILE A 21 -1.92 2.40 24.14
N PHE A 22 -1.69 1.36 24.94
CA PHE A 22 -2.41 1.15 26.19
C PHE A 22 -2.18 2.29 27.20
N ASP A 23 -0.94 2.77 27.31
CA ASP A 23 -0.54 3.89 28.16
C ASP A 23 -1.20 5.21 27.71
N ARG A 24 -1.17 5.50 26.40
CA ARG A 24 -1.74 6.75 25.85
C ARG A 24 -3.25 6.78 25.74
N VAL A 25 -3.87 5.63 25.45
CA VAL A 25 -5.34 5.52 25.39
C VAL A 25 -5.93 5.48 26.80
N GLY A 26 -5.13 5.14 27.82
CA GLY A 26 -5.60 5.08 29.21
C GLY A 26 -6.75 4.09 29.34
N VAL A 27 -6.57 2.87 28.82
CA VAL A 27 -7.62 1.85 28.75
C VAL A 27 -8.03 1.43 30.16
N ASP A 28 -9.05 2.10 30.69
CA ASP A 28 -9.70 1.71 31.93
C ASP A 28 -10.80 0.69 31.60
N LEU A 29 -10.51 -0.58 31.91
CA LEU A 29 -11.45 -1.69 31.72
C LEU A 29 -12.71 -1.53 32.59
N ALA A 30 -12.67 -0.71 33.65
CA ALA A 30 -13.85 -0.36 34.44
C ALA A 30 -14.81 0.54 33.64
N LEU A 31 -14.27 1.42 32.78
CA LEU A 31 -15.04 2.31 31.90
C LEU A 31 -15.85 1.51 30.86
N LEU A 32 -15.35 0.36 30.41
CA LEU A 32 -16.07 -0.53 29.50
C LEU A 32 -17.34 -1.12 30.13
N ARG A 33 -17.37 -1.27 31.48
CA ARG A 33 -18.56 -1.76 32.20
C ARG A 33 -19.61 -0.68 32.41
N THR A 34 -19.23 0.60 32.30
CA THR A 34 -20.14 1.74 32.42
C THR A 34 -20.66 2.22 31.06
N LEU A 35 -20.16 1.66 29.95
CA LEU A 35 -20.72 1.92 28.62
C LEU A 35 -22.13 1.37 28.55
N ASP A 36 -23.12 2.25 28.45
CA ASP A 36 -24.51 1.87 28.26
C ASP A 36 -24.72 1.38 26.82
N PRO A 37 -25.08 0.09 26.61
CA PRO A 37 -25.31 -0.45 25.27
C PRO A 37 -26.44 0.29 24.53
N GLY A 38 -27.33 0.99 25.24
CA GLY A 38 -28.42 1.78 24.68
C GLY A 38 -27.99 3.07 23.96
N GLU A 39 -26.79 3.58 24.23
CA GLU A 39 -26.23 4.74 23.51
C GLU A 39 -25.68 4.37 22.12
N TRP A 40 -25.51 3.07 21.85
CA TRP A 40 -25.01 2.60 20.56
C TRP A 40 -26.07 2.79 19.48
N ARG A 41 -25.93 3.87 18.71
CA ARG A 41 -26.80 4.20 17.57
C ARG A 41 -26.11 3.84 16.26
N PRO A 42 -26.15 2.58 15.80
CA PRO A 42 -25.59 2.20 14.51
C PRO A 42 -26.30 3.01 13.43
N ARG A 43 -25.52 3.73 12.63
CA ARG A 43 -26.01 4.45 11.45
C ARG A 43 -25.83 3.52 10.25
N PRO A 44 -26.82 2.69 9.87
CA PRO A 44 -26.64 1.65 8.87
C PRO A 44 -26.23 2.22 7.52
N VAL A 45 -26.72 3.40 7.16
CA VAL A 45 -26.35 4.10 5.92
C VAL A 45 -24.86 4.40 5.88
N LEU A 46 -24.29 4.95 6.97
CA LEU A 46 -22.86 5.23 7.04
C LEU A 46 -22.04 3.93 7.00
N PHE A 47 -22.45 2.92 7.75
CA PHE A 47 -21.79 1.61 7.75
C PHE A 47 -21.76 0.98 6.34
N MET A 48 -22.90 0.90 5.67
CA MET A 48 -23.00 0.36 4.32
C MET A 48 -22.21 1.19 3.31
N SER A 49 -22.21 2.52 3.45
CA SER A 49 -21.40 3.41 2.60
C SER A 49 -19.90 3.16 2.78
N SER A 50 -19.43 2.97 4.01
CA SER A 50 -18.04 2.64 4.31
C SER A 50 -17.66 1.26 3.75
N CYS A 51 -18.54 0.26 3.89
CA CYS A 51 -18.32 -1.07 3.30
C CYS A 51 -18.25 -0.99 1.76
N ALA A 52 -19.14 -0.24 1.13
CA ALA A 52 -19.15 -0.06 -0.33
C ALA A 52 -17.88 0.66 -0.80
N LEU A 53 -17.48 1.75 -0.15
CA LEU A 53 -16.24 2.46 -0.44
C LEU A 53 -15.01 1.56 -0.28
N LEU A 54 -14.98 0.74 0.77
CA LEU A 54 -13.89 -0.22 0.98
C LEU A 54 -13.81 -1.24 -0.14
N VAL A 55 -14.94 -1.83 -0.54
CA VAL A 55 -15.01 -2.78 -1.67
C VAL A 55 -14.56 -2.11 -2.96
N MET A 56 -15.04 -0.89 -3.24
CA MET A 56 -14.62 -0.12 -4.42
C MET A 56 -13.11 0.14 -4.43
N GLY A 57 -12.51 0.52 -3.31
CA GLY A 57 -11.06 0.71 -3.19
C GLY A 57 -10.26 -0.57 -3.45
N TYR A 58 -10.77 -1.71 -2.98
CA TYR A 58 -10.18 -3.02 -3.26
C TYR A 58 -10.28 -3.42 -4.74
N LEU A 59 -11.44 -3.20 -5.37
CA LEU A 59 -11.63 -3.44 -6.80
C LEU A 59 -10.71 -2.54 -7.63
N TRP A 60 -10.62 -1.26 -7.28
CA TRP A 60 -9.70 -0.32 -7.91
C TRP A 60 -8.25 -0.82 -7.82
N SER A 61 -7.79 -1.17 -6.62
CA SER A 61 -6.45 -1.73 -6.39
C SER A 61 -6.17 -2.98 -7.23
N ALA A 62 -7.13 -3.89 -7.34
CA ALA A 62 -7.01 -5.07 -8.17
C ALA A 62 -6.85 -4.70 -9.66
N THR A 63 -7.66 -3.77 -10.16
CA THR A 63 -7.54 -3.32 -11.56
C THR A 63 -6.22 -2.63 -11.85
N LEU A 64 -5.69 -1.85 -10.91
CA LEU A 64 -4.37 -1.22 -11.02
C LEU A 64 -3.26 -2.27 -11.09
N TRP A 65 -3.33 -3.32 -10.27
CA TRP A 65 -2.38 -4.43 -10.34
C TRP A 65 -2.45 -5.15 -11.69
N GLY A 66 -3.63 -5.48 -12.21
CA GLY A 66 -3.77 -6.11 -13.54
C GLY A 66 -3.25 -5.23 -14.69
N ARG A 67 -3.44 -3.91 -14.59
CA ARG A 67 -2.84 -2.94 -15.53
C ARG A 67 -1.31 -2.92 -15.40
N LEU A 68 -0.75 -2.98 -14.19
CA LEU A 68 0.70 -3.08 -13.98
C LEU A 68 1.27 -4.36 -14.58
N VAL A 69 0.60 -5.49 -14.42
CA VAL A 69 1.03 -6.77 -15.03
C VAL A 69 1.14 -6.63 -16.55
N ARG A 70 0.14 -6.02 -17.20
CA ARG A 70 0.16 -5.77 -18.64
C ARG A 70 1.27 -4.80 -19.04
N ASP A 71 1.41 -3.68 -18.33
CA ASP A 71 2.44 -2.67 -18.59
C ASP A 71 3.87 -3.21 -18.32
N LEU A 72 4.00 -4.29 -17.54
CA LEU A 72 5.26 -5.01 -17.34
C LEU A 72 5.50 -6.16 -18.34
N GLY A 73 4.67 -6.28 -19.38
CA GLY A 73 4.81 -7.27 -20.45
C GLY A 73 4.04 -8.58 -20.23
N GLY A 74 3.19 -8.66 -19.20
CA GLY A 74 2.31 -9.79 -18.97
C GLY A 74 1.07 -9.81 -19.87
N PRO A 75 0.39 -10.96 -20.01
CA PRO A 75 -0.84 -11.07 -20.79
C PRO A 75 -1.97 -10.22 -20.18
N ARG A 76 -2.90 -9.77 -21.03
CA ARG A 76 -4.10 -9.04 -20.57
C ARG A 76 -5.05 -10.02 -19.89
N LEU A 77 -5.10 -9.95 -18.56
CA LEU A 77 -6.05 -10.72 -17.77
C LEU A 77 -7.47 -10.15 -17.88
N PRO A 78 -8.52 -11.00 -17.94
CA PRO A 78 -9.89 -10.55 -17.75
C PRO A 78 -10.06 -9.83 -16.39
N ALA A 79 -10.95 -8.83 -16.33
CA ALA A 79 -11.13 -8.01 -15.13
C ALA A 79 -11.50 -8.88 -13.91
N TRP A 80 -12.42 -9.82 -14.08
CA TRP A 80 -12.84 -10.72 -13.01
C TRP A 80 -11.72 -11.64 -12.51
N THR A 81 -10.91 -12.18 -13.42
CA THR A 81 -9.74 -13.00 -13.07
C THR A 81 -8.73 -12.19 -12.26
N THR A 82 -8.47 -10.95 -12.68
CA THR A 82 -7.60 -10.02 -11.95
C THR A 82 -8.10 -9.78 -10.53
N VAL A 83 -9.39 -9.47 -10.38
CA VAL A 83 -10.01 -9.25 -9.05
C VAL A 83 -9.93 -10.51 -8.18
N ARG A 84 -10.30 -11.67 -8.72
CA ARG A 84 -10.26 -12.94 -7.98
C ARG A 84 -8.84 -13.24 -7.48
N VAL A 85 -7.85 -13.18 -8.37
CA VAL A 85 -6.44 -13.42 -8.03
C VAL A 85 -5.96 -12.45 -6.95
N PHE A 86 -6.25 -11.15 -7.11
CA PHE A 86 -5.82 -10.13 -6.18
C PHE A 86 -6.50 -10.27 -4.81
N MET A 87 -7.79 -10.56 -4.75
CA MET A 87 -8.51 -10.74 -3.48
C MET A 87 -8.08 -11.99 -2.73
N VAL A 88 -7.89 -13.11 -3.42
CA VAL A 88 -7.41 -14.34 -2.77
C VAL A 88 -5.99 -14.13 -2.24
N ALA A 89 -5.10 -13.53 -3.03
CA ALA A 89 -3.75 -13.24 -2.58
C ALA A 89 -3.72 -12.20 -1.45
N ASN A 90 -4.67 -11.25 -1.42
CA ASN A 90 -4.79 -10.28 -0.32
C ASN A 90 -5.00 -10.94 1.03
N LEU A 91 -5.59 -12.13 1.10
CA LEU A 91 -5.73 -12.88 2.36
C LEU A 91 -4.37 -13.24 2.97
N GLY A 92 -3.32 -13.35 2.14
CA GLY A 92 -1.95 -13.57 2.60
C GLY A 92 -1.42 -12.46 3.51
N ARG A 93 -2.05 -11.27 3.53
CA ARG A 93 -1.66 -10.19 4.47
C ARG A 93 -1.97 -10.51 5.93
N TYR A 94 -2.91 -11.42 6.18
CA TYR A 94 -3.31 -11.84 7.53
C TYR A 94 -2.39 -12.94 8.09
N VAL A 95 -1.49 -13.47 7.24
CA VAL A 95 -0.45 -14.40 7.64
C VAL A 95 0.80 -13.58 8.02
N PRO A 96 1.57 -13.97 9.06
CA PRO A 96 2.80 -13.27 9.42
C PRO A 96 3.76 -13.15 8.23
N GLY A 97 4.02 -11.90 7.84
CA GLY A 97 4.91 -11.53 6.74
C GLY A 97 4.15 -11.16 5.46
N LYS A 98 4.39 -9.93 4.96
CA LYS A 98 3.80 -9.41 3.71
C LYS A 98 4.20 -10.20 2.45
N ILE A 99 5.18 -11.08 2.59
CA ILE A 99 5.72 -11.96 1.54
C ILE A 99 4.64 -12.93 1.04
N TRP A 100 3.74 -13.40 1.90
CA TRP A 100 2.69 -14.36 1.52
C TRP A 100 1.68 -13.77 0.53
N GLN A 101 1.34 -12.49 0.69
CA GLN A 101 0.49 -11.79 -0.26
C GLN A 101 1.15 -11.72 -1.65
N ILE A 102 2.45 -11.41 -1.69
CA ILE A 102 3.21 -11.30 -2.94
C ILE A 102 3.40 -12.68 -3.59
N ALA A 103 3.74 -13.69 -2.80
CA ALA A 103 3.88 -15.07 -3.26
C ALA A 103 2.54 -15.62 -3.79
N GLY A 104 1.44 -15.33 -3.11
CA GLY A 104 0.08 -15.68 -3.56
C GLY A 104 -0.26 -15.04 -4.90
N LEU A 105 0.05 -13.75 -5.08
CA LEU A 105 -0.10 -13.06 -6.37
C LEU A 105 0.72 -13.74 -7.46
N ALA A 106 2.00 -14.02 -7.21
CA ALA A 106 2.89 -14.65 -8.18
C ALA A 106 2.42 -16.05 -8.58
N TYR A 107 2.01 -16.88 -7.60
CA TYR A 107 1.57 -18.24 -7.82
C TYR A 107 0.24 -18.29 -8.59
N LEU A 108 -0.76 -17.52 -8.16
CA LEU A 108 -2.08 -17.49 -8.80
C LEU A 108 -2.02 -16.85 -10.18
N ALA A 109 -1.20 -15.82 -10.38
CA ALA A 109 -1.03 -15.20 -11.70
C ALA A 109 -0.31 -16.15 -12.68
N LYS A 110 0.63 -16.98 -12.19
CA LYS A 110 1.30 -18.01 -13.00
C LYS A 110 0.31 -19.03 -13.57
N GLN A 111 -0.71 -19.42 -12.80
CA GLN A 111 -1.77 -20.30 -13.29
C GLN A 111 -2.62 -19.67 -14.41
N GLN A 112 -2.60 -18.34 -14.53
CA GLN A 112 -3.29 -17.58 -15.57
C GLN A 112 -2.35 -17.19 -16.74
N GLY A 113 -1.16 -17.79 -16.82
CA GLY A 113 -0.19 -17.56 -17.90
C GLY A 113 0.72 -16.33 -17.71
N VAL A 114 0.66 -15.65 -16.56
CA VAL A 114 1.55 -14.52 -16.25
C VAL A 114 2.89 -15.04 -15.72
N GLN A 115 4.01 -14.54 -16.23
CA GLN A 115 5.32 -14.89 -15.67
C GLN A 115 5.42 -14.44 -14.20
N ALA A 116 5.92 -15.32 -13.31
CA ALA A 116 5.97 -15.03 -11.88
C ALA A 116 6.81 -13.78 -11.53
N SER A 117 7.88 -13.51 -12.28
CA SER A 117 8.71 -12.30 -12.16
C SER A 117 7.92 -11.02 -12.44
N VAL A 118 7.06 -11.04 -13.48
CA VAL A 118 6.17 -9.93 -13.87
C VAL A 118 5.10 -9.71 -12.81
N ALA A 119 4.44 -10.78 -12.34
CA ALA A 119 3.42 -10.69 -11.30
C ALA A 119 3.98 -10.16 -9.97
N THR A 120 5.18 -10.63 -9.58
CA THR A 120 5.88 -10.19 -8.37
C THR A 120 6.35 -8.75 -8.51
N GLY A 121 6.91 -8.38 -9.67
CA GLY A 121 7.32 -7.01 -9.97
C GLY A 121 6.14 -6.03 -9.92
N ALA A 122 5.00 -6.40 -10.52
CA ALA A 122 3.75 -5.63 -10.46
C ALA A 122 3.27 -5.45 -9.01
N ALA A 123 3.34 -6.51 -8.19
CA ALA A 123 2.94 -6.46 -6.79
C ALA A 123 3.85 -5.51 -5.98
N ILE A 124 5.17 -5.64 -6.10
CA ILE A 124 6.13 -4.81 -5.35
C ILE A 124 6.04 -3.33 -5.79
N LEU A 125 6.01 -3.08 -7.11
CA LEU A 125 5.90 -1.73 -7.65
C LEU A 125 4.58 -1.08 -7.26
N GLY A 126 3.46 -1.80 -7.40
CA GLY A 126 2.16 -1.30 -6.97
C GLY A 126 2.13 -0.96 -5.49
N GLN A 127 2.77 -1.76 -4.64
CA GLN A 127 2.83 -1.51 -3.21
C GLN A 127 3.73 -0.33 -2.85
N GLY A 128 4.85 -0.16 -3.56
CA GLY A 128 5.70 1.02 -3.42
C GLY A 128 4.96 2.30 -3.82
N ILE A 129 4.27 2.30 -4.96
CA ILE A 129 3.48 3.45 -5.44
C ILE A 129 2.32 3.75 -4.47
N ALA A 130 1.63 2.72 -3.98
CA ALA A 130 0.57 2.88 -2.99
C ALA A 130 1.06 3.51 -1.68
N LEU A 131 2.24 3.08 -1.19
CA LEU A 131 2.85 3.69 0.00
C LEU A 131 3.19 5.16 -0.22
N LEU A 132 3.73 5.49 -1.39
CA LEU A 132 4.03 6.88 -1.76
C LEU A 132 2.75 7.71 -1.84
N ALA A 133 1.71 7.21 -2.49
CA ALA A 133 0.40 7.86 -2.56
C ALA A 133 -0.20 8.07 -1.16
N ALA A 134 -0.14 7.05 -0.29
CA ALA A 134 -0.61 7.13 1.08
C ALA A 134 0.16 8.17 1.91
N VAL A 135 1.48 8.29 1.71
CA VAL A 135 2.28 9.36 2.35
C VAL A 135 1.83 10.74 1.84
N LEU A 136 1.57 10.90 0.54
CA LEU A 136 1.09 12.18 0.00
C LEU A 136 -0.29 12.57 0.52
N VAL A 137 -1.23 11.62 0.54
CA VAL A 137 -2.56 11.84 1.13
C VAL A 137 -2.44 12.09 2.63
N GLY A 138 -1.60 11.34 3.33
CA GLY A 138 -1.34 11.50 4.76
C GLY A 138 -0.79 12.88 5.09
N ILE A 139 0.17 13.37 4.31
CA ILE A 139 0.69 14.74 4.39
C ILE A 139 -0.44 15.76 4.15
N GLY A 140 -1.23 15.58 3.09
CA GLY A 140 -2.39 16.44 2.78
C GLY A 140 -3.43 16.50 3.91
N ALA A 141 -3.77 15.35 4.48
CA ALA A 141 -4.67 15.26 5.64
C ALA A 141 -4.07 15.90 6.89
N PHE A 142 -2.75 15.77 7.07
CA PHE A 142 -2.01 16.44 8.13
C PHE A 142 -2.11 17.97 8.02
N PHE A 143 -2.07 18.52 6.80
CA PHE A 143 -2.26 19.95 6.56
C PHE A 143 -3.69 20.44 6.85
N GLY A 144 -4.70 19.54 6.87
CA GLY A 144 -6.11 19.89 7.06
C GLY A 144 -6.64 19.85 8.51
N ALA A 145 -5.87 19.34 9.48
CA ALA A 145 -6.30 19.19 10.87
C ALA A 145 -5.56 20.17 11.82
N ASN A 146 -6.29 21.18 12.29
CA ASN A 146 -5.81 22.43 12.87
C ASN A 146 -5.23 22.41 14.31
N GLU A 147 -4.87 21.26 14.89
CA GLU A 147 -4.38 21.22 16.29
C GLU A 147 -2.85 21.10 16.40
N LEU A 148 -2.20 20.31 15.53
CA LEU A 148 -0.77 20.01 15.62
C LEU A 148 0.12 21.15 15.08
N TRP A 149 -0.39 21.89 14.08
CA TRP A 149 0.31 23.01 13.43
C TRP A 149 0.58 24.18 14.36
N ARG A 150 -0.29 24.40 15.34
CA ARG A 150 -0.10 25.43 16.37
C ARG A 150 1.09 25.14 17.30
N GLN A 151 1.49 23.87 17.45
CA GLN A 151 2.63 23.45 18.27
C GLN A 151 3.95 23.38 17.48
N ILE A 152 3.90 23.05 16.19
CA ILE A 152 5.11 22.77 15.39
C ILE A 152 5.69 24.04 14.72
N GLY A 153 4.87 25.09 14.55
CA GLY A 153 5.31 26.37 13.96
C GLY A 153 5.72 26.29 12.49
N TRP A 154 6.25 27.40 11.97
CA TRP A 154 6.61 27.56 10.55
C TRP A 154 7.72 26.60 10.07
N GLY A 155 8.57 26.13 10.99
CA GLY A 155 9.67 25.20 10.68
C GLY A 155 9.20 23.80 10.26
N GLY A 156 8.17 23.24 10.91
CA GLY A 156 7.60 21.96 10.48
C GLY A 156 6.78 22.05 9.19
N LEU A 157 6.35 23.27 8.83
CA LEU A 157 5.62 23.55 7.59
C LEU A 157 6.56 23.46 6.40
N ALA A 158 7.70 24.13 6.50
CA ALA A 158 8.76 24.07 5.51
C ALA A 158 9.33 22.66 5.33
N THR A 159 9.54 21.90 6.41
CA THR A 159 10.09 20.54 6.32
C THR A 159 9.08 19.53 5.78
N SER A 160 7.79 19.64 6.11
CA SER A 160 6.74 18.75 5.59
C SER A 160 6.47 19.02 4.11
N ILE A 161 6.42 20.29 3.70
CA ILE A 161 6.32 20.68 2.27
C ILE A 161 7.57 20.24 1.51
N GLY A 162 8.76 20.44 2.09
CA GLY A 162 10.02 19.99 1.52
C GLY A 162 10.06 18.47 1.34
N ALA A 163 9.62 17.70 2.34
CA ALA A 163 9.55 16.24 2.26
C ALA A 163 8.53 15.77 1.22
N ALA A 164 7.34 16.36 1.18
CA ALA A 164 6.31 16.07 0.18
C ALA A 164 6.82 16.34 -1.23
N LEU A 165 7.38 17.53 -1.48
CA LEU A 165 7.96 17.91 -2.76
C LEU A 165 9.14 17.03 -3.14
N THR A 166 9.98 16.62 -2.18
CA THR A 166 11.10 15.71 -2.42
C THR A 166 10.61 14.32 -2.83
N ILE A 167 9.59 13.79 -2.15
CA ILE A 167 8.97 12.51 -2.47
C ILE A 167 8.30 12.57 -3.85
N ILE A 168 7.52 13.62 -4.13
CA ILE A 168 6.91 13.84 -5.45
C ILE A 168 8.00 13.90 -6.52
N THR A 169 9.06 14.68 -6.32
CA THR A 169 10.14 14.83 -7.28
C THR A 169 10.85 13.49 -7.53
N LEU A 170 11.17 12.72 -6.49
CA LEU A 170 11.79 11.40 -6.62
C LEU A 170 10.95 10.41 -7.42
N VAL A 171 9.62 10.43 -7.26
CA VAL A 171 8.70 9.53 -7.96
C VAL A 171 8.42 9.98 -9.38
N VAL A 172 8.34 11.30 -9.60
CA VAL A 172 8.15 11.90 -10.91
C VAL A 172 9.37 11.67 -11.79
N VAL A 173 10.59 11.53 -11.24
CA VAL A 173 11.79 11.24 -12.01
C VAL A 173 11.64 9.89 -12.74
N PRO A 174 11.41 9.90 -14.06
CA PRO A 174 11.10 8.70 -14.83
C PRO A 174 12.31 7.76 -14.93
N ARG A 175 13.50 8.31 -14.64
CA ARG A 175 14.76 7.58 -14.58
C ARG A 175 14.83 6.68 -13.36
N LEU A 176 14.28 7.10 -12.21
CA LEU A 176 14.33 6.30 -10.98
C LEU A 176 13.37 5.12 -11.09
N PHE A 177 12.14 5.38 -11.54
CA PHE A 177 11.15 4.33 -11.79
C PHE A 177 11.66 3.29 -12.79
N ARG A 178 12.21 3.74 -13.93
CA ARG A 178 12.83 2.83 -14.93
C ARG A 178 14.03 2.08 -14.38
N ARG A 179 14.88 2.70 -13.54
CA ARG A 179 16.00 2.02 -12.88
C ARG A 179 15.53 0.94 -11.92
N VAL A 180 14.52 1.21 -11.10
CA VAL A 180 13.98 0.22 -10.14
C VAL A 180 13.41 -0.98 -10.90
N VAL A 181 12.63 -0.73 -11.96
CA VAL A 181 12.11 -1.79 -12.83
C VAL A 181 13.26 -2.56 -13.48
N ALA A 182 14.20 -1.88 -14.14
CA ALA A 182 15.33 -2.53 -14.80
C ALA A 182 16.18 -3.35 -13.82
N SER A 183 16.43 -2.85 -12.61
CA SER A 183 17.14 -3.57 -11.55
C SER A 183 16.38 -4.81 -11.10
N TRP A 184 15.04 -4.74 -10.99
CA TRP A 184 14.21 -5.90 -10.69
C TRP A 184 14.33 -6.98 -11.76
N PHE A 185 14.19 -6.64 -13.03
CA PHE A 185 14.30 -7.58 -14.15
C PHE A 185 15.71 -8.17 -14.30
N ARG A 186 16.75 -7.37 -14.04
CA ARG A 186 18.14 -7.85 -13.93
C ARG A 186 18.31 -8.85 -12.79
N LEU A 187 17.70 -8.58 -11.63
CA LEU A 187 17.75 -9.47 -10.47
C LEU A 187 17.00 -10.79 -10.74
N THR A 188 15.87 -10.73 -11.44
CA THR A 188 15.09 -11.92 -11.80
C THR A 188 15.60 -12.64 -13.04
N ARG A 189 16.66 -12.14 -13.70
CA ARG A 189 17.23 -12.67 -14.97
C ARG A 189 16.17 -12.87 -16.06
N THR A 190 15.22 -11.95 -16.14
CA THR A 190 14.14 -11.96 -17.14
C THR A 190 14.23 -10.71 -17.99
N ASP A 191 13.86 -10.79 -19.27
CA ASP A 191 13.96 -9.65 -20.16
C ASP A 191 13.05 -8.50 -19.71
N PRO A 192 13.59 -7.27 -19.64
CA PRO A 192 12.78 -6.11 -19.31
C PRO A 192 11.75 -5.88 -20.43
N PRO A 193 10.53 -5.42 -20.09
CA PRO A 193 9.53 -5.11 -21.10
C PRO A 193 10.05 -4.00 -22.03
N VAL A 194 10.12 -4.30 -23.33
CA VAL A 194 10.72 -3.42 -24.36
C VAL A 194 9.89 -2.14 -24.55
N ASP A 195 8.57 -2.19 -24.34
CA ASP A 195 7.65 -1.06 -24.66
C ASP A 195 6.58 -0.73 -23.60
N GLY A 196 6.38 -1.57 -22.57
CA GLY A 196 5.17 -1.52 -21.72
C GLY A 196 5.07 -0.34 -20.74
N LEU A 197 6.20 0.29 -20.38
CA LEU A 197 6.24 1.49 -19.53
C LEU A 197 6.21 2.81 -20.33
N GLY A 198 5.58 2.77 -21.50
CA GLY A 198 5.54 3.84 -22.50
C GLY A 198 5.37 5.26 -21.95
N SER A 199 6.17 6.16 -22.54
CA SER A 199 6.24 7.62 -22.35
C SER A 199 6.96 8.13 -21.09
N GLY A 200 7.52 9.33 -21.23
CA GLY A 200 8.37 9.97 -20.24
C GLY A 200 7.77 10.16 -18.85
N ASN A 201 6.46 9.94 -18.63
CA ASN A 201 5.78 10.24 -17.35
C ASN A 201 5.11 9.02 -16.69
N ALA A 202 5.54 7.78 -16.98
CA ALA A 202 4.92 6.58 -16.43
C ALA A 202 4.81 6.57 -14.89
N GLY A 203 5.82 7.07 -14.18
CA GLY A 203 5.80 7.20 -12.70
C GLY A 203 4.71 8.16 -12.20
N LEU A 204 4.58 9.34 -12.84
CA LEU A 204 3.54 10.31 -12.51
C LEU A 204 2.14 9.76 -12.80
N ARG A 205 1.94 9.09 -13.94
CA ARG A 205 0.66 8.46 -14.30
C ARG A 205 0.21 7.47 -13.22
N TRP A 206 1.12 6.62 -12.77
CA TRP A 206 0.81 5.65 -11.72
C TRP A 206 0.57 6.31 -10.37
N LEU A 207 1.36 7.30 -9.99
CA LEU A 207 1.14 8.04 -8.74
C LEU A 207 -0.25 8.70 -8.72
N VAL A 208 -0.65 9.36 -9.82
CA VAL A 208 -1.98 9.97 -9.95
C VAL A 208 -3.08 8.92 -9.81
N LEU A 209 -2.95 7.76 -10.47
CA LEU A 209 -3.93 6.67 -10.39
C LEU A 209 -4.06 6.03 -9.00
N TYR A 210 -3.03 6.14 -8.15
CA TYR A 210 -3.05 5.62 -6.78
C TYR A 210 -3.47 6.69 -5.74
N VAL A 211 -3.42 7.98 -6.09
CA VAL A 211 -3.86 9.09 -5.23
C VAL A 211 -5.35 9.40 -5.42
N LEU A 212 -5.85 9.31 -6.66
CA LEU A 212 -7.27 9.45 -7.00
C LEU A 212 -8.05 8.18 -6.67
#